data_AF-A0A2W1BYK0-F1
#
_entry.id   AF-A0A2W1BYK0-F1
#
_cell.length_a   1.000
_cell.length_b   1.000
_cell.length_c   1.000
_cell.angle_alpha   90.00
_cell.angle_beta   90.00
_cell.angle_gamma   90.00
#
_symmetry.space_group_name_H-M   'P 1'
#
loop_
_entity.id
_entity.type
_entity.pdbx_description
1 polymer ?
#
loop_
_entity_poly.entity_id
_entity_poly.type
_entity_poly.pdbx_seq_one_letter_code
_entity_poly.pdbx_strand_id
1 'polypeptide(L)'
;MSRNMTVDKRRDAFIVNKKLKMKQAQSLIDLKNEHNKRLNELATTQNSDAEVPYISLLTNEYTLEHIFNNEDNINSILQSEEMYIEILLDTVANMSPKLLGQNGVKKLKNGRIQASKKAAHKVTDYYQNILWGDVGSCLEHIVLWWSHYPLAMRSPSTSQNLREWLFATFNVNNTPELILSAIRILADALGCHVTSTSWDKNFGATLTTNLQLTTQKVNPEISLYITESTESGASFALMLQSLVMLNNQCEVTWDYILGAPLEDLPIVEQIPILHRLDHSIHTYRLWCLAETRRLANLWEMRDFFRIAHNDMQSCMEQLINLRFADHTVTIESGKIGVHENVCAKMREKLVSEVKVNIQKLKEAIEEIVYVLSSVCATTSLAHLTMIFPSNAEWRLVTRPPQTVHSIYVHEFLNKMLLPVIMATQDITTLNMVLRIMCESWLHHIYVAKVKFTYVSNLFLTDFPKMRRSFSNYYFIF
;
A
#
# COMPACT_ATOMS: atom_id res chain seq x y z
N MET A 1 -8.76 34.86 -70.16
CA MET A 1 -7.98 33.73 -70.70
C MET A 1 -7.98 32.58 -69.68
N SER A 2 -8.95 31.66 -69.79
CA SER A 2 -9.01 30.44 -68.98
C SER A 2 -8.37 29.30 -69.80
N ARG A 3 -7.16 28.89 -69.45
CA ARG A 3 -6.47 27.77 -70.12
C ARG A 3 -6.68 26.50 -69.30
N ASN A 4 -7.39 25.55 -69.90
CA ASN A 4 -7.52 24.16 -69.47
C ASN A 4 -6.15 23.59 -69.08
N MET A 5 -5.90 23.44 -67.77
CA MET A 5 -4.80 22.60 -67.29
C MET A 5 -5.10 21.14 -67.67
N THR A 6 -4.19 20.52 -68.41
CA THR A 6 -4.18 19.09 -68.70
C THR A 6 -4.12 18.27 -67.41
N VAL A 7 -4.62 17.02 -67.47
CA VAL A 7 -4.69 16.12 -66.30
C VAL A 7 -3.32 15.94 -65.64
N ASP A 8 -2.25 15.85 -66.43
CA ASP A 8 -0.88 15.72 -65.93
C ASP A 8 -0.42 16.97 -65.15
N LYS A 9 -0.71 18.17 -65.65
CA LYS A 9 -0.38 19.42 -64.93
C LYS A 9 -1.15 19.55 -63.61
N ARG A 10 -2.36 19.00 -63.51
CA ARG A 10 -3.12 18.95 -62.24
C ARG A 10 -2.51 17.94 -61.27
N ARG A 11 -2.01 16.81 -61.77
CA ARG A 11 -1.32 15.78 -60.98
C ARG A 11 0.02 16.30 -60.45
N ASP A 12 0.78 17.01 -61.26
CA ASP A 12 2.04 17.64 -60.83
C ASP A 12 1.81 18.73 -59.78
N ALA A 13 0.84 19.62 -59.99
CA ALA A 13 0.47 20.63 -59.00
C ALA A 13 -0.04 20.01 -57.69
N PHE A 14 -0.69 18.84 -57.75
CA PHE A 14 -1.09 18.07 -56.57
C PHE A 14 0.12 17.50 -55.82
N ILE A 15 1.07 16.88 -56.53
CA ILE A 15 2.29 16.34 -55.92
C ILE A 15 3.13 17.45 -55.26
N VAL A 16 3.26 18.62 -55.91
CA VAL A 16 3.99 19.76 -55.37
C VAL A 16 3.33 20.30 -54.10
N ASN A 17 2.02 20.47 -54.09
CA ASN A 17 1.28 20.93 -52.91
C ASN A 17 1.37 19.92 -51.75
N LYS A 18 1.27 18.62 -52.04
CA LYS A 18 1.49 17.55 -51.05
C LYS A 18 2.89 17.61 -50.44
N LYS A 19 3.93 17.78 -51.26
CA LYS A 19 5.32 17.92 -50.78
C LYS A 19 5.50 19.16 -49.89
N LEU A 20 4.84 20.27 -50.22
CA LEU A 20 4.88 21.49 -49.41
C LEU A 20 4.20 21.29 -48.06
N LYS A 21 3.00 20.70 -48.02
CA LYS A 21 2.32 20.38 -46.75
C LYS A 21 3.12 19.41 -45.89
N MET A 22 3.72 18.37 -46.48
CA MET A 22 4.59 17.43 -45.74
C MET A 22 5.85 18.12 -45.21
N LYS A 23 6.48 19.01 -45.98
CA LYS A 23 7.61 19.82 -45.49
C LYS A 23 7.20 20.75 -44.35
N GLN A 24 6.01 21.33 -44.41
CA GLN A 24 5.49 22.17 -43.32
C GLN A 24 5.27 21.34 -42.05
N ALA A 25 4.66 20.15 -42.16
CA ALA A 25 4.46 19.24 -41.04
C ALA A 25 5.80 18.79 -40.42
N GLN A 26 6.74 18.38 -41.28
CA GLN A 26 8.08 17.97 -40.85
C GLN A 26 8.83 19.12 -40.19
N SER A 27 8.74 20.34 -40.73
CA SER A 27 9.37 21.52 -40.14
C SER A 27 8.82 21.83 -38.76
N LEU A 28 7.53 21.62 -38.49
CA LEU A 28 6.95 21.83 -37.16
C LEU A 28 7.51 20.81 -36.15
N ILE A 29 7.66 19.56 -36.56
CA ILE A 29 8.24 18.49 -35.74
C ILE A 29 9.74 18.73 -35.49
N ASP A 30 10.51 19.06 -36.53
CA ASP A 30 11.96 19.26 -36.41
C ASP A 30 12.28 20.44 -35.49
N LEU A 31 11.54 21.54 -35.60
CA LEU A 31 11.67 22.71 -34.71
C LEU A 31 11.37 22.33 -33.26
N LYS A 32 10.38 21.45 -33.05
CA LYS A 32 10.01 20.95 -31.73
C LYS A 32 11.03 19.95 -31.16
N ASN A 33 11.56 19.06 -32.00
CA ASN A 33 12.62 18.12 -31.63
C ASN A 33 13.91 18.86 -31.25
N GLU A 34 14.26 19.92 -31.98
CA GLU A 34 15.40 20.77 -31.65
C GLU A 34 15.20 21.52 -30.33
N HIS A 35 13.98 22.00 -30.06
CA HIS A 35 13.61 22.62 -28.79
C HIS A 35 13.68 21.63 -27.61
N ASN A 36 13.13 20.42 -27.77
CA ASN A 36 13.20 19.36 -26.77
C ASN A 36 14.64 18.91 -26.50
N LYS A 37 15.48 18.87 -27.55
CA LYS A 37 16.91 18.58 -27.42
C LYS A 37 17.64 19.64 -26.59
N ARG A 38 17.35 20.94 -26.81
CA ARG A 38 17.91 22.03 -25.99
C ARG A 38 17.43 21.97 -24.53
N LEU A 39 16.17 21.60 -24.28
CA LEU A 39 15.65 21.37 -22.93
C LEU A 39 16.38 20.22 -22.22
N ASN A 40 16.62 19.11 -22.92
CA ASN A 40 17.41 17.99 -22.37
C ASN A 40 18.86 18.41 -22.06
N GLU A 41 19.50 19.19 -22.95
CA GLU A 41 20.87 19.70 -22.74
C GLU A 41 20.95 20.64 -21.52
N LEU A 42 19.94 21.47 -21.28
CA LEU A 42 19.82 22.35 -20.10
C LEU A 42 19.57 21.58 -18.79
N ALA A 43 18.87 20.44 -18.84
CA ALA A 43 18.66 19.58 -17.67
C ALA A 43 19.91 18.76 -17.30
N THR A 44 20.75 18.43 -18.27
CA THR A 44 21.98 17.63 -18.06
C THR A 44 23.17 18.40 -17.47
N THR A 45 23.16 19.73 -17.44
CA THR A 45 24.27 20.54 -16.88
C THR A 45 24.24 20.69 -15.36
N GLN A 46 23.20 20.20 -14.69
CA GLN A 46 23.20 19.98 -13.24
C GLN A 46 23.42 18.50 -13.00
N ASN A 47 24.65 18.07 -12.64
CA ASN A 47 24.97 16.92 -11.76
C ASN A 47 26.41 16.43 -11.97
N SER A 48 27.30 16.85 -11.06
CA SER A 48 28.48 16.07 -10.68
C SER A 48 28.43 15.84 -9.16
N ASP A 49 28.35 14.58 -8.73
CA ASP A 49 28.76 13.99 -7.44
C ASP A 49 28.60 14.76 -6.10
N ALA A 50 27.71 15.74 -6.01
CA ALA A 50 27.30 16.30 -4.71
C ALA A 50 25.93 15.73 -4.32
N GLU A 51 25.71 15.47 -3.03
CA GLU A 51 24.38 15.34 -2.45
C GLU A 51 23.51 16.49 -2.96
N VAL A 52 22.63 16.20 -3.92
CA VAL A 52 21.75 17.22 -4.49
C VAL A 52 20.69 17.51 -3.42
N PRO A 53 20.67 18.72 -2.83
CA PRO A 53 19.54 19.12 -2.00
C PRO A 53 18.32 19.06 -2.89
N TYR A 54 17.23 18.50 -2.38
CA TYR A 54 15.94 18.40 -3.06
C TYR A 54 15.52 19.77 -3.67
N ILE A 55 15.93 20.01 -4.92
CA ILE A 55 15.32 21.05 -5.75
C ILE A 55 14.09 20.35 -6.29
N SER A 56 13.00 20.51 -5.55
CA SER A 56 11.66 20.10 -5.92
C SER A 56 11.42 20.28 -7.41
N LEU A 57 10.74 19.33 -8.05
CA LEU A 57 10.18 19.56 -9.39
C LEU A 57 9.40 20.90 -9.45
N LEU A 58 8.89 21.39 -8.30
CA LEU A 58 8.23 22.69 -8.12
C LEU A 58 9.16 23.91 -8.16
N THR A 59 10.46 23.80 -7.90
CA THR A 59 11.37 24.97 -7.82
C THR A 59 12.15 25.24 -9.10
N ASN A 60 12.02 24.39 -10.13
CA ASN A 60 12.42 24.79 -11.47
C ASN A 60 11.27 25.59 -12.12
N GLU A 61 10.90 26.70 -11.48
CA GLU A 61 9.86 27.64 -11.92
C GLU A 61 10.03 27.98 -13.40
N TYR A 62 11.27 28.11 -13.88
CA TYR A 62 11.56 28.41 -15.28
C TYR A 62 11.23 27.25 -16.25
N THR A 63 11.50 26.00 -15.85
CA THR A 63 11.20 24.82 -16.68
C THR A 63 9.72 24.47 -16.60
N LEU A 64 9.12 24.60 -15.41
CA LEU A 64 7.69 24.45 -15.21
C LEU A 64 6.90 25.56 -15.91
N GLU A 65 7.25 26.84 -15.81
CA GLU A 65 6.61 27.93 -16.57
C GLU A 65 6.68 27.69 -18.08
N HIS A 66 7.80 27.19 -18.60
CA HIS A 66 7.91 26.84 -20.02
C HIS A 66 7.10 25.61 -20.43
N ILE A 67 6.87 24.66 -19.51
CA ILE A 67 6.01 23.49 -19.71
C ILE A 67 4.52 23.81 -19.48
N PHE A 68 4.20 24.77 -18.61
CA PHE A 68 2.84 25.18 -18.24
C PHE A 68 2.27 26.28 -19.14
N ASN A 69 3.09 27.18 -19.71
CA ASN A 69 2.66 28.13 -20.75
C ASN A 69 2.44 27.47 -22.13
N ASN A 70 2.18 26.16 -22.13
CA ASN A 70 2.33 25.25 -23.26
C ASN A 70 1.00 24.55 -23.56
N GLU A 71 -0.15 25.20 -23.31
CA GLU A 71 -1.40 24.85 -24.00
C GLU A 71 -1.17 24.79 -25.53
N ASP A 72 -0.25 25.63 -26.03
CA ASP A 72 0.25 25.59 -27.39
C ASP A 72 0.98 24.29 -27.76
N ASN A 73 1.48 23.49 -26.81
CA ASN A 73 2.28 22.29 -27.11
C ASN A 73 1.42 21.07 -27.40
N ILE A 74 0.44 20.78 -26.54
CA ILE A 74 -0.45 19.64 -26.75
C ILE A 74 -1.35 19.90 -27.96
N ASN A 75 -1.90 21.12 -28.07
CA ASN A 75 -2.72 21.49 -29.22
C ASN A 75 -1.91 21.55 -30.52
N SER A 76 -0.64 21.98 -30.50
CA SER A 76 0.20 21.94 -31.72
C SER A 76 0.58 20.52 -32.14
N ILE A 77 0.83 19.61 -31.18
CA ILE A 77 1.04 18.19 -31.50
C ILE A 77 -0.22 17.61 -32.16
N LEU A 78 -1.40 17.83 -31.56
CA LEU A 78 -2.68 17.40 -32.14
C LEU A 78 -2.89 17.98 -33.55
N GLN A 79 -2.66 19.28 -33.73
CA GLN A 79 -2.76 19.94 -35.04
C GLN A 79 -1.77 19.38 -36.06
N SER A 80 -0.54 19.06 -35.64
CA SER A 80 0.47 18.47 -36.53
C SER A 80 0.04 17.09 -37.04
N GLU A 81 -0.49 16.26 -36.14
CA GLU A 81 -1.02 14.93 -36.46
C GLU A 81 -2.25 15.00 -37.37
N GLU A 82 -3.17 15.92 -37.08
CA GLU A 82 -4.33 16.20 -37.95
C GLU A 82 -3.89 16.59 -39.37
N MET A 83 -2.80 17.36 -39.50
CA MET A 83 -2.28 17.77 -40.80
C MET A 83 -1.75 16.58 -41.63
N TYR A 84 -1.16 15.56 -40.99
CA TYR A 84 -0.77 14.31 -41.66
C TYR A 84 -2.00 13.51 -42.12
N ILE A 85 -3.03 13.42 -41.28
CA ILE A 85 -4.30 12.76 -41.64
C ILE A 85 -4.96 13.45 -42.83
N GLU A 86 -4.99 14.79 -42.86
CA GLU A 86 -5.51 15.54 -44.00
C GLU A 86 -4.78 15.20 -45.30
N ILE A 87 -3.45 15.10 -45.26
CA ILE A 87 -2.62 14.75 -46.44
C ILE A 87 -2.93 13.32 -46.90
N LEU A 88 -3.12 12.38 -45.97
CA LEU A 88 -3.49 10.99 -46.26
C LEU A 88 -4.89 10.91 -46.87
N LEU A 89 -5.87 11.58 -46.27
CA LEU A 89 -7.25 11.66 -46.77
C LEU A 89 -7.32 12.27 -48.16
N ASP A 90 -6.56 13.34 -48.43
CA ASP A 90 -6.48 13.96 -49.76
C ASP A 90 -5.82 13.00 -50.77
N THR A 91 -4.81 12.23 -50.35
CA THR A 91 -4.19 11.19 -51.19
C THR A 91 -5.19 10.08 -51.52
N VAL A 92 -5.88 9.53 -50.53
CA VAL A 92 -6.86 8.45 -50.71
C VAL A 92 -8.04 8.92 -51.57
N ALA A 93 -8.56 10.13 -51.33
CA ALA A 93 -9.65 10.71 -52.10
C ALA A 93 -9.31 10.87 -53.60
N ASN A 94 -8.05 11.16 -53.92
CA ASN A 94 -7.61 11.36 -55.31
C ASN A 94 -7.07 10.09 -55.99
N MET A 95 -6.57 9.10 -55.24
CA MET A 95 -6.01 7.85 -55.80
C MET A 95 -6.97 6.66 -55.74
N SER A 96 -7.71 6.49 -54.64
CA SER A 96 -8.62 5.36 -54.42
C SER A 96 -9.86 5.79 -53.62
N PRO A 97 -10.74 6.63 -54.21
CA PRO A 97 -11.88 7.21 -53.50
C PRO A 97 -12.89 6.17 -52.96
N LYS A 98 -12.91 4.96 -53.53
CA LYS A 98 -13.78 3.87 -53.10
C LYS A 98 -13.50 3.43 -51.66
N LEU A 99 -12.27 3.61 -51.16
CA LEU A 99 -11.89 3.25 -49.78
C LEU A 99 -12.59 4.11 -48.72
N LEU A 100 -13.05 5.32 -49.08
CA LEU A 100 -13.77 6.22 -48.16
C LEU A 100 -15.29 5.93 -48.11
N GLY A 101 -15.76 4.93 -48.88
CA GLY A 101 -17.17 4.56 -48.98
C GLY A 101 -17.99 5.39 -49.98
N GLN A 102 -19.25 5.01 -50.19
CA GLN A 102 -20.12 5.55 -51.25
C GLN A 102 -20.35 7.07 -51.17
N ASN A 103 -20.26 7.68 -49.98
CA ASN A 103 -20.37 9.13 -49.74
C ASN A 103 -19.11 9.72 -49.08
N GLY A 104 -17.97 9.03 -49.23
CA GLY A 104 -16.72 9.38 -48.57
C GLY A 104 -16.01 10.61 -49.15
N VAL A 105 -16.38 11.01 -50.36
CA VAL A 105 -15.69 12.06 -51.13
C VAL A 105 -16.67 13.11 -51.66
N LYS A 106 -16.22 14.35 -51.73
CA LYS A 106 -16.90 15.45 -52.41
C LYS A 106 -16.08 15.92 -53.60
N LYS A 107 -16.76 16.29 -54.68
CA LYS A 107 -16.14 16.93 -55.85
C LYS A 107 -16.15 18.45 -55.67
N LEU A 108 -14.98 19.07 -55.76
CA LEU A 108 -14.82 20.52 -55.67
C LEU A 108 -15.10 21.19 -57.03
N LYS A 109 -15.41 22.49 -57.02
CA LYS A 109 -15.69 23.30 -58.22
C LYS A 109 -14.53 23.31 -59.24
N ASN A 110 -13.30 23.07 -58.78
CA ASN A 110 -12.09 22.96 -59.61
C ASN A 110 -11.85 21.54 -60.17
N GLY A 111 -12.77 20.60 -59.93
CA GLY A 111 -12.68 19.20 -60.37
C GLY A 111 -11.84 18.29 -59.49
N ARG A 112 -11.21 18.79 -58.41
CA ARG A 112 -10.53 17.94 -57.42
C ARG A 112 -11.56 17.13 -56.62
N ILE A 113 -11.14 15.94 -56.21
CA ILE A 113 -11.88 15.10 -55.27
C ILE A 113 -11.25 15.31 -53.90
N GLN A 114 -12.06 15.55 -52.88
CA GLN A 114 -11.61 15.72 -51.50
C GLN A 114 -12.43 14.79 -50.62
N ALA A 115 -11.88 14.31 -49.51
CA ALA A 115 -12.68 13.64 -48.49
C ALA A 115 -13.85 14.54 -48.03
N SER A 116 -15.01 13.92 -47.79
CA SER A 116 -16.13 14.63 -47.17
C SER A 116 -15.78 14.99 -45.73
N LYS A 117 -16.38 16.06 -45.19
CA LYS A 117 -16.15 16.45 -43.78
C LYS A 117 -16.49 15.30 -42.81
N LYS A 118 -17.55 14.56 -43.09
CA LYS A 118 -18.00 13.42 -42.27
C LYS A 118 -17.00 12.26 -42.29
N ALA A 119 -16.46 11.92 -43.47
CA ALA A 119 -15.46 10.87 -43.59
C ALA A 119 -14.13 11.30 -42.96
N ALA A 120 -13.72 12.56 -43.16
CA ALA A 120 -12.52 13.11 -42.56
C ALA A 120 -12.58 13.06 -41.03
N HIS A 121 -13.67 13.57 -40.44
CA HIS A 121 -13.86 13.55 -38.99
C HIS A 121 -13.81 12.12 -38.42
N LYS A 122 -14.55 11.18 -39.02
CA LYS A 122 -14.56 9.78 -38.56
C LYS A 122 -13.18 9.11 -38.60
N VAL A 123 -12.38 9.39 -39.64
CA VAL A 123 -11.02 8.83 -39.76
C VAL A 123 -10.07 9.50 -38.77
N THR A 124 -10.18 10.83 -38.59
CA THR A 124 -9.40 11.57 -37.58
C THR A 124 -9.69 11.06 -36.19
N ASP A 125 -10.96 10.94 -35.80
CA ASP A 125 -11.37 10.44 -34.47
C ASP A 125 -10.81 9.04 -34.23
N TYR A 126 -10.93 8.13 -35.22
CA TYR A 126 -10.42 6.77 -35.09
C TYR A 126 -8.89 6.73 -34.96
N TYR A 127 -8.17 7.52 -35.76
CA TYR A 127 -6.72 7.62 -35.67
C TYR A 127 -6.26 8.18 -34.32
N GLN A 128 -6.88 9.26 -33.85
CA GLN A 128 -6.53 9.88 -32.57
C GLN A 128 -6.77 8.93 -31.40
N ASN A 129 -7.86 8.14 -31.43
CA ASN A 129 -8.11 7.10 -30.42
C ASN A 129 -7.01 6.03 -30.39
N ILE A 130 -6.57 5.53 -31.55
CA ILE A 130 -5.47 4.56 -31.61
C ILE A 130 -4.16 5.19 -31.13
N LEU A 131 -3.81 6.36 -31.65
CA LEU A 131 -2.55 7.03 -31.33
C LEU A 131 -2.42 7.28 -29.83
N TRP A 132 -3.46 7.85 -29.20
CA TRP A 132 -3.41 8.14 -27.77
C TRP A 132 -3.54 6.90 -26.89
N GLY A 133 -4.20 5.84 -27.37
CA GLY A 133 -4.17 4.52 -26.74
C GLY A 133 -2.74 3.92 -26.72
N ASP A 134 -2.02 4.01 -27.85
CA ASP A 134 -0.63 3.56 -27.95
C ASP A 134 0.30 4.42 -27.07
N VAL A 135 0.10 5.75 -27.06
CA VAL A 135 0.82 6.66 -26.16
C VAL A 135 0.62 6.25 -24.71
N GLY A 136 -0.64 6.11 -24.24
CA GLY A 136 -0.93 5.68 -22.88
C GLY A 136 -0.26 4.35 -22.52
N SER A 137 -0.27 3.40 -23.46
CA SER A 137 0.33 2.06 -23.28
C SER A 137 1.86 2.08 -23.16
N CYS A 138 2.54 3.03 -23.79
CA CYS A 138 4.01 3.12 -23.76
C CYS A 138 4.53 4.13 -22.73
N LEU A 139 3.70 5.08 -22.31
CA LEU A 139 4.11 6.23 -21.51
C LEU A 139 4.70 5.82 -20.16
N GLU A 140 4.10 4.82 -19.52
CA GLU A 140 4.64 4.22 -18.29
C GLU A 140 6.09 3.76 -18.50
N HIS A 141 6.34 2.97 -19.55
CA HIS A 141 7.66 2.40 -19.80
C HIS A 141 8.70 3.50 -20.04
N ILE A 142 8.33 4.56 -20.74
CA ILE A 142 9.19 5.72 -20.98
C ILE A 142 9.51 6.43 -19.67
N VAL A 143 8.48 6.78 -18.90
CA VAL A 143 8.60 7.54 -17.64
C VAL A 143 9.39 6.75 -16.59
N LEU A 144 9.12 5.45 -16.47
CA LEU A 144 9.78 4.60 -15.49
C LEU A 144 11.22 4.25 -15.86
N TRP A 145 11.51 3.99 -17.14
CA TRP A 145 12.74 3.29 -17.52
C TRP A 145 13.68 4.04 -18.48
N TRP A 146 13.20 4.98 -19.30
CA TRP A 146 14.00 5.52 -20.42
C TRP A 146 14.87 6.73 -20.07
N SER A 147 14.83 7.20 -18.83
CA SER A 147 15.72 8.26 -18.33
C SER A 147 17.12 7.73 -18.04
N HIS A 148 18.15 8.59 -18.15
CA HIS A 148 19.49 8.31 -17.61
C HIS A 148 19.47 8.02 -16.10
N TYR A 149 18.46 8.53 -15.40
CA TYR A 149 18.14 8.21 -14.01
C TYR A 149 16.68 7.73 -13.95
N PRO A 150 16.43 6.44 -14.23
CA PRO A 150 15.08 5.86 -14.29
C PRO A 150 14.28 6.17 -13.04
N LEU A 151 13.02 6.59 -13.21
CA LEU A 151 12.13 6.84 -12.07
C LEU A 151 11.93 5.56 -11.25
N ALA A 152 11.91 4.40 -11.90
CA ALA A 152 11.74 3.11 -11.24
C ALA A 152 12.89 2.70 -10.30
N MET A 153 14.07 3.33 -10.43
CA MET A 153 15.19 3.11 -9.52
C MET A 153 15.18 4.06 -8.32
N ARG A 154 14.25 5.02 -8.27
CA ARG A 154 14.14 6.01 -7.19
C ARG A 154 13.25 5.48 -6.05
N SER A 155 13.14 6.27 -4.99
CA SER A 155 12.20 5.98 -3.91
C SER A 155 10.77 5.89 -4.46
N PRO A 156 9.93 4.94 -4.00
CA PRO A 156 8.52 4.85 -4.42
C PRO A 156 7.75 6.16 -4.21
N SER A 157 8.11 6.95 -3.19
CA SER A 157 7.52 8.27 -2.93
C SER A 157 7.66 9.23 -4.12
N THR A 158 8.71 9.13 -4.92
CA THR A 158 8.89 9.98 -6.11
C THR A 158 7.85 9.66 -7.18
N SER A 159 7.60 8.38 -7.43
CA SER A 159 6.56 7.93 -8.36
C SER A 159 5.15 8.26 -7.86
N GLN A 160 4.94 8.17 -6.53
CA GLN A 160 3.68 8.57 -5.91
C GLN A 160 3.42 10.07 -6.03
N ASN A 161 4.42 10.92 -5.79
CA ASN A 161 4.29 12.37 -5.97
C ASN A 161 3.95 12.75 -7.41
N LEU A 162 4.56 12.08 -8.40
CA LEU A 162 4.21 12.29 -9.80
C LEU A 162 2.76 11.90 -10.07
N ARG A 163 2.33 10.74 -9.57
CA ARG A 163 0.94 10.28 -9.69
C ARG A 163 -0.05 11.26 -9.05
N GLU A 164 0.21 11.73 -7.84
CA GLU A 164 -0.61 12.75 -7.16
C GLU A 164 -0.64 14.07 -7.92
N TRP A 165 0.48 14.49 -8.49
CA TRP A 165 0.53 15.67 -9.34
C TRP A 165 -0.29 15.52 -10.62
N LEU A 166 -0.26 14.34 -11.26
CA LEU A 166 -1.12 14.03 -12.40
C LEU A 166 -2.61 14.13 -12.01
N PHE A 167 -2.98 13.60 -10.83
CA PHE A 167 -4.34 13.71 -10.30
C PHE A 167 -4.77 15.17 -10.06
N ALA A 168 -3.90 15.99 -9.47
CA ALA A 168 -4.23 17.36 -9.14
C ALA A 168 -4.32 18.29 -10.38
N THR A 169 -3.46 18.08 -11.37
CA THR A 169 -3.26 19.03 -12.47
C THR A 169 -4.29 18.86 -13.58
N PHE A 170 -4.58 17.62 -13.99
CA PHE A 170 -5.37 17.37 -15.20
C PHE A 170 -6.88 17.32 -14.94
N ASN A 171 -7.31 17.28 -13.68
CA ASN A 171 -8.72 17.27 -13.31
C ASN A 171 -9.40 18.66 -13.42
N VAL A 172 -8.61 19.75 -13.58
CA VAL A 172 -9.12 21.14 -13.52
C VAL A 172 -8.94 21.92 -14.85
N ASN A 173 -8.03 21.49 -15.72
CA ASN A 173 -7.49 22.32 -16.80
C ASN A 173 -8.10 22.07 -18.20
N ASN A 174 -9.38 21.72 -18.34
CA ASN A 174 -10.03 21.49 -19.65
C ASN A 174 -9.23 20.57 -20.60
N THR A 175 -8.60 19.53 -20.06
CA THR A 175 -7.78 18.61 -20.85
C THR A 175 -8.67 17.80 -21.81
N PRO A 176 -8.32 17.67 -23.11
CA PRO A 176 -9.12 16.86 -24.03
C PRO A 176 -9.24 15.40 -23.55
N GLU A 177 -10.44 14.82 -23.64
CA GLU A 177 -10.75 13.48 -23.09
C GLU A 177 -9.79 12.38 -23.59
N LEU A 178 -9.35 12.46 -24.85
CA LEU A 178 -8.40 11.53 -25.46
C LEU A 178 -7.04 11.52 -24.75
N ILE A 179 -6.58 12.69 -24.32
CA ILE A 179 -5.32 12.85 -23.60
C ILE A 179 -5.51 12.50 -22.14
N LEU A 180 -6.66 12.87 -21.57
CA LEU A 180 -7.01 12.52 -20.20
C LEU A 180 -6.94 11.00 -20.02
N SER A 181 -7.52 10.21 -20.93
CA SER A 181 -7.42 8.75 -20.91
C SER A 181 -5.98 8.22 -20.84
N ALA A 182 -5.07 8.74 -21.68
CA ALA A 182 -3.65 8.34 -21.66
C ALA A 182 -2.95 8.70 -20.34
N ILE A 183 -3.29 9.85 -19.74
CA ILE A 183 -2.78 10.29 -18.44
C ILE A 183 -3.33 9.41 -17.31
N ARG A 184 -4.60 9.01 -17.38
CA ARG A 184 -5.20 8.07 -16.41
C ARG A 184 -4.45 6.75 -16.39
N ILE A 185 -4.21 6.17 -17.56
CA ILE A 185 -3.44 4.93 -17.72
C ILE A 185 -2.03 5.06 -17.10
N LEU A 186 -1.34 6.19 -17.33
CA LEU A 186 -0.04 6.43 -16.71
C LEU A 186 -0.15 6.50 -15.18
N ALA A 187 -1.12 7.25 -14.65
CA ALA A 187 -1.29 7.40 -13.21
C ALA A 187 -1.59 6.06 -12.52
N ASP A 188 -2.40 5.21 -13.16
CA ASP A 188 -2.73 3.87 -12.70
C ASP A 188 -1.49 2.96 -12.70
N ALA A 189 -0.72 2.98 -13.79
CA ALA A 189 0.52 2.21 -13.90
C ALA A 189 1.61 2.65 -12.91
N LEU A 190 1.76 3.96 -12.67
CA LEU A 190 2.62 4.49 -11.61
C LEU A 190 2.15 3.99 -10.23
N GLY A 191 0.84 3.88 -10.01
CA GLY A 191 0.25 3.29 -8.80
C GLY A 191 0.67 1.83 -8.61
N CYS A 192 0.63 1.01 -9.66
CA CYS A 192 1.13 -0.37 -9.63
C CYS A 192 2.62 -0.44 -9.28
N HIS A 193 3.44 0.43 -9.87
CA HIS A 193 4.87 0.50 -9.58
C HIS A 193 5.15 0.89 -8.13
N VAL A 194 4.50 1.96 -7.64
CA VAL A 194 4.59 2.42 -6.24
C VAL A 194 4.20 1.30 -5.29
N THR A 195 3.07 0.63 -5.56
CA THR A 195 2.60 -0.50 -4.74
C THR A 195 3.66 -1.59 -4.68
N SER A 196 4.21 -1.98 -5.83
CA SER A 196 5.14 -3.11 -5.91
C SER A 196 6.45 -2.84 -5.19
N THR A 197 7.06 -1.70 -5.50
CA THR A 197 8.35 -1.33 -4.92
C THR A 197 8.25 -0.99 -3.44
N SER A 198 7.18 -0.32 -3.00
CA SER A 198 6.95 -0.03 -1.58
C SER A 198 6.73 -1.30 -0.79
N TRP A 199 5.95 -2.24 -1.35
CA TRP A 199 5.72 -3.53 -0.70
C TRP A 199 7.02 -4.35 -0.62
N ASP A 200 7.77 -4.51 -1.70
CA ASP A 200 9.03 -5.27 -1.68
C ASP A 200 10.02 -4.71 -0.64
N LYS A 201 10.15 -3.38 -0.59
CA LYS A 201 10.99 -2.68 0.39
C LYS A 201 10.53 -2.94 1.83
N ASN A 202 9.25 -2.71 2.11
CA ASN A 202 8.72 -2.81 3.48
C ASN A 202 8.62 -4.27 3.93
N PHE A 203 8.20 -5.18 3.06
CA PHE A 203 8.14 -6.61 3.32
C PHE A 203 9.54 -7.17 3.58
N GLY A 204 10.54 -6.79 2.76
CA GLY A 204 11.94 -7.16 3.00
C GLY A 204 12.45 -6.71 4.37
N ALA A 205 12.09 -5.49 4.81
CA ALA A 205 12.42 -5.00 6.15
C ALA A 205 11.72 -5.80 7.26
N THR A 206 10.52 -6.34 7.02
CA THR A 206 9.81 -7.16 8.02
C THR A 206 10.43 -8.55 8.22
N LEU A 207 11.13 -9.09 7.21
CA LEU A 207 11.69 -10.44 7.25
C LEU A 207 12.88 -10.61 8.21
N THR A 208 13.55 -9.52 8.61
CA THR A 208 14.75 -9.61 9.47
C THR A 208 14.44 -9.77 10.96
N THR A 209 13.16 -9.72 11.37
CA THR A 209 12.67 -9.83 12.76
C THR A 209 13.54 -9.09 13.78
N ASN A 210 13.22 -7.81 14.04
CA ASN A 210 13.89 -7.00 15.04
C ASN A 210 12.92 -6.58 16.16
N LEU A 211 13.17 -7.13 17.36
CA LEU A 211 12.44 -6.80 18.59
C LEU A 211 12.96 -5.53 19.29
N GLN A 212 13.98 -4.88 18.73
CA GLN A 212 14.47 -3.61 19.25
C GLN A 212 13.32 -2.62 19.37
N LEU A 213 13.29 -1.95 20.52
CA LEU A 213 12.31 -0.94 20.81
C LEU A 213 12.55 0.24 19.86
N THR A 214 11.49 0.64 19.16
CA THR A 214 11.47 1.87 18.40
C THR A 214 10.37 2.78 18.90
N THR A 215 10.65 4.08 18.90
CA THR A 215 9.66 5.09 19.23
C THR A 215 8.89 5.45 17.98
N GLN A 216 7.57 5.51 18.06
CA GLN A 216 6.72 5.93 16.93
C GLN A 216 6.78 7.44 16.66
N LYS A 217 7.63 8.20 17.38
CA LYS A 217 7.85 9.64 17.13
C LYS A 217 8.32 9.96 15.71
N VAL A 218 8.99 9.02 15.06
CA VAL A 218 9.48 9.19 13.68
C VAL A 218 8.35 9.04 12.66
N ASN A 219 7.28 8.30 13.00
CA ASN A 219 6.11 8.07 12.14
C ASN A 219 4.82 8.15 13.01
N PRO A 220 4.44 9.34 13.49
CA PRO A 220 3.31 9.52 14.40
C PRO A 220 1.96 9.11 13.76
N GLU A 221 1.89 9.05 12.44
CA GLU A 221 0.74 8.58 11.67
C GLU A 221 0.46 7.06 11.79
N ILE A 222 1.36 6.27 12.39
CA ILE A 222 1.17 4.81 12.55
C ILE A 222 0.15 4.48 13.64
N SER A 223 0.09 5.24 14.73
CA SER A 223 -0.88 5.02 15.80
C SER A 223 -1.10 6.27 16.62
N LEU A 224 -2.36 6.51 16.99
CA LEU A 224 -2.72 7.60 17.89
C LEU A 224 -2.51 7.22 19.37
N TYR A 225 -2.47 5.92 19.67
CA TYR A 225 -2.51 5.39 21.03
C TYR A 225 -1.20 4.73 21.45
N ILE A 226 -0.43 4.22 20.49
CA ILE A 226 0.84 3.55 20.74
C ILE A 226 2.00 4.53 20.50
N THR A 227 2.89 4.64 21.47
CA THR A 227 4.10 5.48 21.37
C THR A 227 5.37 4.67 21.13
N GLU A 228 5.30 3.37 21.37
CA GLU A 228 6.42 2.43 21.40
C GLU A 228 6.01 1.08 20.82
N SER A 229 6.78 0.56 19.88
CA SER A 229 6.57 -0.74 19.23
C SER A 229 7.90 -1.42 18.96
N THR A 230 7.89 -2.66 18.49
CA THR A 230 9.10 -3.26 17.93
C THR A 230 9.38 -2.65 16.54
N GLU A 231 10.64 -2.68 16.10
CA GLU A 231 10.98 -2.29 14.72
C GLU A 231 10.24 -3.13 13.67
N SER A 232 10.08 -4.43 13.93
CA SER A 232 9.27 -5.31 13.08
C SER A 232 7.80 -4.90 13.07
N GLY A 233 7.20 -4.67 14.22
CA GLY A 233 5.81 -4.22 14.34
C GLY A 233 5.55 -2.90 13.63
N ALA A 234 6.45 -1.92 13.80
CA ALA A 234 6.39 -0.65 13.08
C ALA A 234 6.48 -0.84 11.55
N SER A 235 7.38 -1.72 11.09
CA SER A 235 7.55 -2.01 9.66
C SER A 235 6.31 -2.69 9.06
N PHE A 236 5.69 -3.62 9.79
CA PHE A 236 4.40 -4.20 9.39
C PHE A 236 3.29 -3.15 9.33
N ALA A 237 3.19 -2.28 10.33
CA ALA A 237 2.17 -1.24 10.37
C ALA A 237 2.34 -0.24 9.20
N LEU A 238 3.56 0.20 8.90
CA LEU A 238 3.86 1.06 7.74
C LEU A 238 3.52 0.40 6.41
N MET A 239 3.84 -0.89 6.27
CA MET A 239 3.48 -1.67 5.08
C MET A 239 1.96 -1.73 4.91
N LEU A 240 1.23 -2.04 5.98
CA LEU A 240 -0.22 -2.11 5.96
C LEU A 240 -0.83 -0.73 5.65
N GLN A 241 -0.39 0.34 6.30
CA GLN A 241 -0.84 1.70 6.02
C GLN A 241 -0.71 2.04 4.53
N SER A 242 0.45 1.76 3.94
CA SER A 242 0.72 2.02 2.53
C SER A 242 -0.25 1.23 1.62
N LEU A 243 -0.43 -0.06 1.89
CA LEU A 243 -1.34 -0.91 1.11
C LEU A 243 -2.81 -0.49 1.28
N VAL A 244 -3.23 -0.10 2.48
CA VAL A 244 -4.59 0.39 2.76
C VAL A 244 -4.85 1.70 2.02
N MET A 245 -3.89 2.62 2.03
CA MET A 245 -3.98 3.88 1.29
C MET A 245 -4.15 3.61 -0.21
N LEU A 246 -3.30 2.75 -0.78
CA LEU A 246 -3.33 2.39 -2.20
C LEU A 246 -4.65 1.69 -2.57
N ASN A 247 -5.11 0.73 -1.75
CA ASN A 247 -6.41 0.08 -1.95
C ASN A 247 -7.54 1.10 -1.98
N ASN A 248 -7.58 2.02 -1.01
CA ASN A 248 -8.65 2.99 -0.90
C ASN A 248 -8.69 3.98 -2.07
N GLN A 249 -7.54 4.26 -2.70
CA GLN A 249 -7.47 5.06 -3.92
C GLN A 249 -8.07 4.33 -5.13
N CYS A 250 -8.07 2.99 -5.15
CA CYS A 250 -8.75 2.21 -6.19
C CYS A 250 -10.27 2.10 -6.00
N GLU A 251 -10.79 2.52 -4.85
CA GLU A 251 -12.22 2.46 -4.51
C GLU A 251 -12.99 3.73 -4.92
N VAL A 252 -12.28 4.75 -5.40
CA VAL A 252 -12.83 6.06 -5.73
C VAL A 252 -12.50 6.45 -7.17
N THR A 253 -13.38 7.21 -7.80
CA THR A 253 -13.06 7.85 -9.11
C THR A 253 -12.22 9.10 -8.93
N TRP A 254 -11.86 9.71 -10.06
CA TRP A 254 -11.24 11.04 -10.16
C TRP A 254 -12.01 12.14 -9.41
N ASP A 255 -13.32 11.98 -9.26
CA ASP A 255 -14.20 12.88 -8.50
C ASP A 255 -14.37 12.48 -7.03
N TYR A 256 -13.53 11.55 -6.54
CA TYR A 256 -13.58 10.98 -5.19
C TYR A 256 -14.91 10.29 -4.86
N ILE A 257 -15.63 9.81 -5.87
CA ILE A 257 -16.89 9.09 -5.69
C ILE A 257 -16.57 7.66 -5.29
N LEU A 258 -16.85 7.32 -4.02
CA LEU A 258 -16.70 5.97 -3.51
C LEU A 258 -17.71 5.02 -4.17
N GLY A 259 -17.24 3.88 -4.68
CA GLY A 259 -18.10 2.83 -5.22
C GLY A 259 -18.76 3.19 -6.56
N ALA A 260 -18.04 3.96 -7.39
CA ALA A 260 -18.44 4.26 -8.75
C ALA A 260 -18.58 2.99 -9.64
N PRO A 261 -19.12 3.10 -10.86
CA PRO A 261 -19.18 1.98 -11.79
C PRO A 261 -17.81 1.28 -11.97
N LEU A 262 -17.82 -0.05 -12.07
CA LEU A 262 -16.60 -0.86 -12.19
C LEU A 262 -15.72 -0.49 -13.40
N GLU A 263 -16.32 0.06 -14.44
CA GLU A 263 -15.64 0.54 -15.66
C GLU A 263 -14.80 1.80 -15.43
N ASP A 264 -15.10 2.57 -14.37
CA ASP A 264 -14.41 3.82 -14.03
C ASP A 264 -13.37 3.64 -12.92
N LEU A 265 -13.22 2.42 -12.39
CA LEU A 265 -12.33 2.10 -11.28
C LEU A 265 -11.10 1.32 -11.76
N PRO A 266 -9.91 1.58 -11.19
CA PRO A 266 -8.67 0.87 -11.52
C PRO A 266 -8.64 -0.51 -10.84
N ILE A 267 -9.60 -1.38 -11.21
CA ILE A 267 -9.79 -2.70 -10.59
C ILE A 267 -8.65 -3.67 -10.90
N VAL A 268 -7.96 -3.48 -12.03
CA VAL A 268 -6.82 -4.31 -12.43
C VAL A 268 -5.63 -4.04 -11.53
N GLU A 269 -5.39 -2.77 -11.23
CA GLU A 269 -4.34 -2.25 -10.36
C GLU A 269 -4.60 -2.62 -8.90
N GLN A 270 -5.89 -2.74 -8.52
CA GLN A 270 -6.29 -3.14 -7.18
C GLN A 270 -5.98 -4.62 -6.88
N ILE A 271 -6.07 -5.52 -7.86
CA ILE A 271 -5.82 -6.96 -7.69
C ILE A 271 -4.45 -7.24 -7.01
N PRO A 272 -3.30 -6.73 -7.49
CA PRO A 272 -2.02 -6.95 -6.82
C PRO A 272 -1.92 -6.28 -5.44
N ILE A 273 -2.63 -5.16 -5.20
CA ILE A 273 -2.70 -4.55 -3.86
C ILE A 273 -3.42 -5.50 -2.88
N LEU A 274 -4.55 -6.06 -3.29
CA LEU A 274 -5.34 -6.99 -2.47
C LEU A 274 -4.58 -8.29 -2.19
N HIS A 275 -3.89 -8.85 -3.18
CA HIS A 275 -3.00 -9.99 -2.96
C HIS A 275 -1.92 -9.69 -1.91
N ARG A 276 -1.30 -8.51 -1.98
CA ARG A 276 -0.30 -8.09 -1.00
C ARG A 276 -0.89 -7.86 0.38
N LEU A 277 -2.08 -7.27 0.47
CA LEU A 277 -2.82 -7.16 1.73
C LEU A 277 -3.06 -8.54 2.34
N ASP A 278 -3.58 -9.48 1.55
CA ASP A 278 -3.83 -10.86 1.98
C ASP A 278 -2.57 -11.51 2.56
N HIS A 279 -1.49 -11.49 1.79
CA HIS A 279 -0.20 -12.06 2.19
C HIS A 279 0.42 -11.35 3.40
N SER A 280 0.38 -10.02 3.45
CA SER A 280 0.96 -9.25 4.55
C SER A 280 0.22 -9.49 5.86
N ILE A 281 -1.12 -9.51 5.86
CA ILE A 281 -1.93 -9.77 7.05
C ILE A 281 -1.73 -11.22 7.51
N HIS A 282 -1.74 -12.17 6.57
CA HIS A 282 -1.48 -13.57 6.87
C HIS A 282 -0.11 -13.78 7.52
N THR A 283 0.93 -13.21 6.92
CA THR A 283 2.32 -13.34 7.38
C THR A 283 2.50 -12.69 8.75
N TYR A 284 1.95 -11.50 8.93
CA TYR A 284 1.97 -10.80 10.20
C TYR A 284 1.32 -11.62 11.32
N ARG A 285 0.13 -12.17 11.07
CA ARG A 285 -0.57 -13.05 12.03
C ARG A 285 0.31 -14.23 12.45
N LEU A 286 0.89 -14.93 11.47
CA LEU A 286 1.76 -16.09 11.76
C LEU A 286 3.01 -15.69 12.53
N TRP A 287 3.61 -14.55 12.21
CA TRP A 287 4.74 -14.01 12.94
C TRP A 287 4.37 -13.69 14.39
N CYS A 288 3.27 -12.98 14.64
CA CYS A 288 2.78 -12.71 16.00
C CYS A 288 2.58 -14.00 16.79
N LEU A 289 1.89 -15.00 16.22
CA LEU A 289 1.63 -16.28 16.88
C LEU A 289 2.91 -17.05 17.20
N ALA A 290 3.87 -17.09 16.27
CA ALA A 290 5.14 -17.76 16.48
C ALA A 290 5.98 -17.06 17.55
N GLU A 291 6.08 -15.73 17.47
CA GLU A 291 6.97 -14.94 18.30
C GLU A 291 6.46 -14.80 19.73
N THR A 292 5.17 -14.53 19.91
CA THR A 292 4.54 -14.52 21.24
C THR A 292 4.62 -15.89 21.91
N ARG A 293 4.46 -17.00 21.16
CA ARG A 293 4.67 -18.35 21.70
C ARG A 293 6.12 -18.55 22.15
N ARG A 294 7.10 -18.11 21.34
CA ARG A 294 8.52 -18.20 21.70
C ARG A 294 8.83 -17.41 22.98
N LEU A 295 8.39 -16.16 23.04
CA LEU A 295 8.61 -15.26 24.17
C LEU A 295 7.90 -15.74 25.44
N ALA A 296 6.68 -16.27 25.32
CA ALA A 296 5.96 -16.87 26.45
C ALA A 296 6.76 -18.04 27.05
N ASN A 297 7.29 -18.95 26.20
CA ASN A 297 8.10 -20.08 26.66
C ASN A 297 9.41 -19.66 27.35
N LEU A 298 9.99 -18.51 26.96
CA LEU A 298 11.15 -17.92 27.63
C LEU A 298 10.79 -17.07 28.85
N TRP A 299 9.49 -16.83 29.07
CA TRP A 299 8.96 -15.91 30.07
C TRP A 299 9.40 -14.45 29.90
N GLU A 300 9.68 -14.03 28.65
CA GLU A 300 10.08 -12.67 28.28
C GLU A 300 8.85 -11.77 28.10
N MET A 301 8.22 -11.42 29.23
CA MET A 301 6.89 -10.79 29.25
C MET A 301 6.87 -9.37 28.66
N ARG A 302 7.97 -8.60 28.75
CA ARG A 302 8.01 -7.24 28.20
C ARG A 302 7.82 -7.23 26.69
N ASP A 303 8.62 -8.01 25.98
CA ASP A 303 8.52 -8.09 24.52
C ASP A 303 7.26 -8.87 24.10
N PHE A 304 6.84 -9.86 24.89
CA PHE A 304 5.56 -10.55 24.66
C PHE A 304 4.39 -9.55 24.60
N PHE A 305 4.22 -8.71 25.62
CA PHE A 305 3.11 -7.74 25.66
C PHE A 305 3.32 -6.60 24.66
N ARG A 306 4.56 -6.24 24.33
CA ARG A 306 4.82 -5.28 23.26
C ARG A 306 4.28 -5.79 21.92
N ILE A 307 4.51 -7.06 21.59
CA ILE A 307 3.94 -7.63 20.35
C ILE A 307 2.43 -7.80 20.48
N ALA A 308 1.97 -8.48 21.53
CA ALA A 308 0.57 -8.87 21.70
C ALA A 308 -0.38 -7.67 21.85
N HIS A 309 0.09 -6.56 22.40
CA HIS A 309 -0.70 -5.33 22.56
C HIS A 309 -0.28 -4.27 21.55
N ASN A 310 0.94 -3.73 21.66
CA ASN A 310 1.32 -2.52 20.93
C ASN A 310 1.40 -2.77 19.42
N ASP A 311 2.19 -3.75 18.99
CA ASP A 311 2.40 -4.01 17.56
C ASP A 311 1.09 -4.43 16.88
N MET A 312 0.33 -5.34 17.51
CA MET A 312 -0.95 -5.83 16.99
C MET A 312 -1.97 -4.69 16.90
N GLN A 313 -2.05 -3.83 17.92
CA GLN A 313 -2.93 -2.66 17.92
C GLN A 313 -2.57 -1.68 16.80
N SER A 314 -1.28 -1.33 16.64
CA SER A 314 -0.83 -0.45 15.56
C SER A 314 -1.18 -1.01 14.17
N CYS A 315 -1.00 -2.32 13.96
CA CYS A 315 -1.37 -2.95 12.68
C CYS A 315 -2.90 -2.97 12.46
N MET A 316 -3.67 -3.26 13.51
CA MET A 316 -5.13 -3.28 13.45
C MET A 316 -5.73 -1.90 13.15
N GLU A 317 -5.15 -0.82 13.69
CA GLU A 317 -5.56 0.56 13.41
C GLU A 317 -5.44 0.90 11.93
N GLN A 318 -4.40 0.40 11.24
CA GLN A 318 -4.27 0.59 9.80
C GLN A 318 -5.36 -0.16 9.03
N LEU A 319 -5.67 -1.39 9.43
CA LEU A 319 -6.66 -2.24 8.75
C LEU A 319 -8.10 -1.73 8.94
N ILE A 320 -8.40 -1.01 10.01
CA ILE A 320 -9.72 -0.38 10.23
C ILE A 320 -10.04 0.65 9.14
N ASN A 321 -9.02 1.26 8.54
CA ASN A 321 -9.19 2.27 7.49
C ASN A 321 -9.51 1.67 6.10
N LEU A 322 -9.52 0.34 5.94
CA LEU A 322 -9.84 -0.31 4.67
C LEU A 322 -11.26 -0.01 4.21
N ARG A 323 -11.37 0.40 2.95
CA ARG A 323 -12.64 0.61 2.26
C ARG A 323 -12.81 -0.46 1.20
N PHE A 324 -14.00 -1.03 1.14
CA PHE A 324 -14.40 -1.97 0.11
C PHE A 324 -15.79 -1.59 -0.37
N ALA A 325 -15.90 -1.00 -1.56
CA ALA A 325 -17.18 -0.79 -2.20
C ALA A 325 -17.78 -2.14 -2.62
N ASP A 326 -19.09 -2.25 -2.42
CA ASP A 326 -19.87 -3.41 -2.81
C ASP A 326 -20.37 -3.24 -4.24
N HIS A 327 -19.94 -4.14 -5.13
CA HIS A 327 -20.34 -4.18 -6.53
C HIS A 327 -21.11 -5.44 -6.90
N THR A 328 -21.58 -6.22 -5.90
CA THR A 328 -22.25 -7.51 -6.10
C THR A 328 -23.42 -7.39 -7.07
N VAL A 329 -24.29 -6.39 -6.88
CA VAL A 329 -25.46 -6.14 -7.75
C VAL A 329 -25.05 -5.90 -9.21
N THR A 330 -23.97 -5.13 -9.42
CA THR A 330 -23.47 -4.82 -10.76
C THR A 330 -22.89 -6.06 -11.45
N ILE A 331 -22.13 -6.86 -10.71
CA ILE A 331 -21.53 -8.12 -11.21
C ILE A 331 -22.64 -9.12 -11.57
N GLU A 332 -23.64 -9.30 -10.70
CA GLU A 332 -24.77 -10.20 -10.89
C GLU A 332 -25.66 -9.80 -12.07
N SER A 333 -25.74 -8.49 -12.38
CA SER A 333 -26.53 -8.00 -13.51
C SER A 333 -26.04 -8.54 -14.87
N GLY A 334 -24.78 -8.98 -14.96
CA GLY A 334 -24.17 -9.51 -16.18
C GLY A 334 -23.99 -8.48 -17.31
N LYS A 335 -24.23 -7.19 -17.04
CA LYS A 335 -24.16 -6.09 -18.02
C LYS A 335 -22.79 -5.41 -18.07
N ILE A 336 -21.74 -6.09 -17.64
CA ILE A 336 -20.36 -5.61 -17.65
C ILE A 336 -19.55 -6.36 -18.71
N GLY A 337 -18.52 -5.71 -19.26
CA GLY A 337 -17.64 -6.34 -20.24
C GLY A 337 -16.93 -7.57 -19.67
N VAL A 338 -16.46 -8.45 -20.56
CA VAL A 338 -15.87 -9.75 -20.16
C VAL A 338 -14.64 -9.57 -19.29
N HIS A 339 -13.78 -8.61 -19.63
CA HIS A 339 -12.55 -8.32 -18.90
C HIS A 339 -12.85 -7.76 -17.51
N GLU A 340 -13.77 -6.80 -17.43
CA GLU A 340 -14.24 -6.16 -16.20
C GLU A 340 -14.89 -7.18 -15.28
N ASN A 341 -15.67 -8.12 -15.84
CA ASN A 341 -16.29 -9.20 -15.07
C ASN A 341 -15.26 -10.13 -14.44
N VAL A 342 -14.23 -10.52 -15.19
CA VAL A 342 -13.14 -11.36 -14.65
C VAL A 342 -12.41 -10.64 -13.52
N CYS A 343 -12.05 -9.37 -13.74
CA CYS A 343 -11.35 -8.57 -12.74
C CYS A 343 -12.22 -8.31 -11.49
N ALA A 344 -13.51 -8.03 -11.67
CA ALA A 344 -14.44 -7.80 -10.57
C ALA A 344 -14.65 -9.06 -9.71
N LYS A 345 -14.77 -10.24 -10.34
CA LYS A 345 -14.85 -11.51 -9.60
C LYS A 345 -13.55 -11.86 -8.87
N MET A 346 -12.40 -11.58 -9.50
CA MET A 346 -11.10 -11.74 -8.87
C MET A 346 -10.98 -10.83 -7.64
N ARG A 347 -11.37 -9.56 -7.78
CA ARG A 347 -11.44 -8.58 -6.68
C ARG A 347 -12.36 -9.08 -5.56
N GLU A 348 -13.58 -9.50 -5.86
CA GLU A 348 -14.53 -10.01 -4.86
C GLU A 348 -13.94 -11.16 -4.03
N LYS A 349 -13.31 -12.12 -4.72
CA LYS A 349 -12.60 -13.23 -4.06
C LYS A 349 -11.48 -12.71 -3.15
N LEU A 350 -10.62 -11.84 -3.63
CA LEU A 350 -9.49 -11.32 -2.85
C LEU A 350 -9.95 -10.48 -1.65
N VAL A 351 -10.99 -9.66 -1.82
CA VAL A 351 -11.62 -8.92 -0.71
C VAL A 351 -12.14 -9.89 0.34
N SER A 352 -12.72 -11.02 -0.06
CA SER A 352 -13.16 -12.05 0.88
C SER A 352 -11.99 -12.69 1.63
N GLU A 353 -10.88 -12.99 0.96
CA GLU A 353 -9.67 -13.56 1.56
C GLU A 353 -9.03 -12.59 2.56
N VAL A 354 -8.90 -11.30 2.19
CA VAL A 354 -8.43 -10.23 3.08
C VAL A 354 -9.33 -10.12 4.31
N LYS A 355 -10.65 -10.08 4.15
CA LYS A 355 -11.60 -10.02 5.27
C LYS A 355 -11.45 -11.23 6.20
N VAL A 356 -11.30 -12.44 5.66
CA VAL A 356 -11.05 -13.66 6.43
C VAL A 356 -9.73 -13.56 7.19
N ASN A 357 -8.66 -13.06 6.58
CA ASN A 357 -7.37 -12.92 7.24
C ASN A 357 -7.37 -11.84 8.34
N ILE A 358 -8.09 -10.73 8.16
CA ILE A 358 -8.35 -9.74 9.22
C ILE A 358 -9.10 -10.39 10.39
N GLN A 359 -10.13 -11.18 10.11
CA GLN A 359 -10.90 -11.87 11.15
C GLN A 359 -10.01 -12.85 11.94
N LYS A 360 -9.22 -13.65 11.25
CA LYS A 360 -8.24 -14.55 11.88
C LYS A 360 -7.17 -13.80 12.69
N LEU A 361 -6.78 -12.59 12.29
CA LEU A 361 -5.85 -11.76 13.05
C LEU A 361 -6.48 -11.27 14.37
N LYS A 362 -7.78 -10.93 14.36
CA LYS A 362 -8.53 -10.61 15.59
C LYS A 362 -8.61 -11.81 16.53
N GLU A 363 -8.94 -12.98 15.98
CA GLU A 363 -9.02 -14.24 16.72
C GLU A 363 -7.66 -14.71 17.26
N ALA A 364 -6.56 -14.33 16.63
CA ALA A 364 -5.21 -14.68 17.09
C ALA A 364 -4.92 -14.16 18.51
N ILE A 365 -5.57 -13.08 18.96
CA ILE A 365 -5.43 -12.57 20.32
C ILE A 365 -5.87 -13.64 21.33
N GLU A 366 -6.97 -14.35 21.07
CA GLU A 366 -7.45 -15.42 21.94
C GLU A 366 -6.47 -16.59 21.99
N GLU A 367 -5.88 -16.94 20.84
CA GLU A 367 -4.84 -17.97 20.78
C GLU A 367 -3.59 -17.57 21.58
N ILE A 368 -3.16 -16.31 21.49
CA ILE A 368 -2.01 -15.77 22.23
C ILE A 368 -2.27 -15.84 23.74
N VAL A 369 -3.47 -15.43 24.19
CA VAL A 369 -3.88 -15.52 25.60
C VAL A 369 -3.92 -16.97 26.07
N TYR A 370 -4.45 -17.88 25.24
CA TYR A 370 -4.45 -19.32 25.55
C TYR A 370 -3.02 -19.86 25.74
N VAL A 371 -2.10 -19.52 24.83
CA VAL A 371 -0.68 -19.91 24.94
C VAL A 371 -0.06 -19.35 26.21
N LEU A 372 -0.28 -18.07 26.53
CA LEU A 372 0.20 -17.46 27.78
C LEU A 372 -0.32 -18.22 28.99
N SER A 373 -1.61 -18.56 29.03
CA SER A 373 -2.22 -19.28 30.15
C SER A 373 -1.59 -20.68 30.35
N SER A 374 -1.41 -21.43 29.26
CA SER A 374 -0.82 -22.78 29.30
C SER A 374 0.64 -22.75 29.73
N VAL A 375 1.42 -21.80 29.21
CA VAL A 375 2.82 -21.65 29.58
C VAL A 375 2.94 -21.15 31.01
N CYS A 376 2.08 -20.23 31.45
CA CYS A 376 2.04 -19.75 32.82
C CYS A 376 1.86 -20.90 33.81
N ALA A 377 0.90 -21.80 33.57
CA ALA A 377 0.67 -22.95 34.43
C ALA A 377 1.91 -23.87 34.50
N THR A 378 2.48 -24.18 33.34
CA THR A 378 3.65 -25.06 33.22
C THR A 378 4.87 -24.46 33.92
N THR A 379 5.20 -23.22 33.61
CA THR A 379 6.35 -22.50 34.19
C THR A 379 6.17 -22.27 35.69
N SER A 380 4.96 -21.95 36.14
CA SER A 380 4.65 -21.79 37.57
C SER A 380 4.91 -23.09 38.33
N LEU A 381 4.38 -24.21 37.85
CA LEU A 381 4.55 -25.51 38.49
C LEU A 381 6.00 -25.98 38.48
N ALA A 382 6.71 -25.79 37.36
CA ALA A 382 8.12 -26.11 37.24
C ALA A 382 8.96 -25.30 38.24
N HIS A 383 8.73 -23.99 38.32
CA HIS A 383 9.47 -23.12 39.23
C HIS A 383 9.18 -23.49 40.69
N LEU A 384 7.91 -23.68 41.07
CA LEU A 384 7.53 -24.15 42.40
C LEU A 384 8.23 -25.48 42.75
N THR A 385 8.29 -26.43 41.81
CA THR A 385 8.98 -27.71 42.06
C THR A 385 10.45 -27.54 42.42
N MET A 386 11.09 -26.46 41.95
CA MET A 386 12.49 -26.16 42.27
C MET A 386 12.68 -25.42 43.59
N ILE A 387 11.80 -24.47 43.91
CA ILE A 387 12.02 -23.50 45.01
C ILE A 387 11.14 -23.77 46.24
N PHE A 388 10.13 -24.64 46.13
CA PHE A 388 9.18 -24.88 47.20
C PHE A 388 9.86 -25.60 48.37
N PRO A 389 9.64 -25.16 49.64
CA PRO A 389 10.31 -25.78 50.78
C PRO A 389 9.90 -27.25 50.93
N SER A 390 10.86 -28.05 51.35
CA SER A 390 10.70 -29.47 51.58
C SER A 390 9.70 -29.76 52.71
N ASN A 391 9.14 -30.98 52.69
CA ASN A 391 8.24 -31.46 53.74
C ASN A 391 8.88 -31.42 55.16
N ALA A 392 10.20 -31.49 55.26
CA ALA A 392 10.89 -31.40 56.55
C ALA A 392 10.88 -29.96 57.09
N GLU A 393 11.08 -28.97 56.22
CA GLU A 393 11.06 -27.54 56.56
C GLU A 393 9.67 -27.09 57.04
N TRP A 394 8.59 -27.60 56.43
CA TRP A 394 7.22 -27.32 56.90
C TRP A 394 6.86 -27.96 58.25
N ARG A 395 7.62 -28.96 58.69
CA ARG A 395 7.41 -29.66 59.97
C ARG A 395 8.34 -29.20 61.08
N LEU A 396 9.33 -28.37 60.77
CA LEU A 396 10.26 -27.81 61.74
C LEU A 396 9.52 -26.85 62.67
N VAL A 397 9.50 -27.19 63.96
CA VAL A 397 8.96 -26.34 65.03
C VAL A 397 10.12 -25.55 65.63
N THR A 398 10.31 -24.31 65.20
CA THR A 398 11.29 -23.38 65.80
C THR A 398 10.64 -22.62 66.97
N ARG A 399 11.36 -22.51 68.10
CA ARG A 399 10.97 -21.70 69.27
C ARG A 399 12.11 -20.73 69.60
N PRO A 400 11.88 -19.39 69.56
CA PRO A 400 10.62 -18.72 69.21
C PRO A 400 10.23 -18.93 67.73
N PRO A 401 8.95 -18.76 67.37
CA PRO A 401 8.51 -18.88 65.98
C PRO A 401 9.33 -17.92 65.12
N GLN A 402 9.90 -18.42 64.03
CA GLN A 402 10.56 -17.54 63.06
C GLN A 402 9.51 -16.56 62.51
N THR A 403 9.78 -15.26 62.66
CA THR A 403 8.96 -14.16 62.14
C THR A 403 9.36 -13.78 60.72
N VAL A 404 10.36 -14.45 60.15
CA VAL A 404 10.91 -14.18 58.83
C VAL A 404 10.16 -15.02 57.80
N HIS A 405 9.60 -14.32 56.82
CA HIS A 405 8.80 -14.89 55.73
C HIS A 405 9.56 -15.92 54.91
N SER A 406 8.81 -16.81 54.27
CA SER A 406 9.40 -17.81 53.39
C SER A 406 9.98 -17.15 52.13
N ILE A 407 11.32 -17.22 51.97
CA ILE A 407 12.07 -16.58 50.86
C ILE A 407 11.53 -17.01 49.49
N TYR A 408 11.06 -18.26 49.36
CA TYR A 408 10.53 -18.79 48.11
C TYR A 408 9.31 -18.03 47.58
N VAL A 409 8.47 -17.44 48.45
CA VAL A 409 7.27 -16.69 48.01
C VAL A 409 7.69 -15.46 47.24
N HIS A 410 8.70 -14.76 47.74
CA HIS A 410 9.27 -13.58 47.06
C HIS A 410 9.95 -13.95 45.76
N GLU A 411 10.73 -15.03 45.76
CA GLU A 411 11.38 -15.53 44.55
C GLU A 411 10.34 -15.90 43.48
N PHE A 412 9.29 -16.62 43.86
CA PHE A 412 8.20 -17.01 42.97
C PHE A 412 7.46 -15.81 42.38
N LEU A 413 7.07 -14.84 43.22
CA LEU A 413 6.39 -13.62 42.75
C LEU A 413 7.30 -12.77 41.85
N ASN A 414 8.58 -12.62 42.21
CA ASN A 414 9.54 -11.86 41.40
C ASN A 414 9.83 -12.54 40.06
N LYS A 415 9.83 -13.87 40.01
CA LYS A 415 10.08 -14.61 38.77
C LYS A 415 8.86 -14.66 37.86
N MET A 416 7.67 -14.88 38.43
CA MET A 416 6.46 -15.14 37.65
C MET A 416 5.63 -13.88 37.42
N LEU A 417 5.30 -13.13 38.47
CA LEU A 417 4.31 -12.06 38.41
C LEU A 417 4.93 -10.69 38.09
N LEU A 418 6.07 -10.36 38.69
CA LEU A 418 6.71 -9.06 38.48
C LEU A 418 6.97 -8.75 36.99
N PRO A 419 7.45 -9.68 36.15
CA PRO A 419 7.62 -9.41 34.72
C PRO A 419 6.31 -9.05 34.01
N VAL A 420 5.18 -9.63 34.42
CA VAL A 420 3.86 -9.36 33.85
C VAL A 420 3.37 -7.97 34.29
N ILE A 421 3.46 -7.65 35.58
CA ILE A 421 3.07 -6.33 36.12
C ILE A 421 3.88 -5.21 35.46
N MET A 422 5.18 -5.44 35.23
CA MET A 422 6.03 -4.45 34.56
C MET A 422 5.72 -4.28 33.07
N ALA A 423 5.04 -5.26 32.45
CA ALA A 423 4.85 -5.31 31.01
C ALA A 423 3.43 -4.93 30.56
N THR A 424 2.42 -5.08 31.41
CA THR A 424 1.03 -4.76 31.07
C THR A 424 0.27 -4.12 32.22
N GLN A 425 -0.69 -3.25 31.87
CA GLN A 425 -1.69 -2.69 32.78
C GLN A 425 -3.07 -3.35 32.63
N ASP A 426 -3.18 -4.39 31.78
CA ASP A 426 -4.44 -5.12 31.61
C ASP A 426 -4.74 -5.98 32.84
N ILE A 427 -5.69 -5.50 33.64
CA ILE A 427 -6.18 -6.14 34.86
C ILE A 427 -6.71 -7.54 34.58
N THR A 428 -7.30 -7.78 33.41
CA THR A 428 -7.87 -9.09 33.05
C THR A 428 -6.76 -10.14 32.92
N THR A 429 -5.74 -9.84 32.13
CA THR A 429 -4.57 -10.71 31.98
C THR A 429 -3.82 -10.90 33.29
N LEU A 430 -3.67 -9.83 34.08
CA LEU A 430 -3.01 -9.92 35.37
C LEU A 430 -3.75 -10.84 36.35
N ASN A 431 -5.07 -10.71 36.44
CA ASN A 431 -5.91 -11.59 37.27
C ASN A 431 -5.86 -13.04 36.79
N MET A 432 -5.84 -13.27 35.47
CA MET A 432 -5.68 -14.60 34.89
C MET A 432 -4.35 -15.22 35.31
N VAL A 433 -3.23 -14.51 35.12
CA VAL A 433 -1.89 -14.97 35.51
C VAL A 433 -1.83 -15.27 37.00
N LEU A 434 -2.33 -14.36 37.84
CA LEU A 434 -2.34 -14.54 39.29
C LEU A 434 -3.15 -15.77 39.70
N ARG A 435 -4.33 -15.96 39.12
CA ARG A 435 -5.17 -17.12 39.38
C ARG A 435 -4.44 -18.42 39.02
N ILE A 436 -3.82 -18.49 37.84
CA ILE A 436 -3.06 -19.65 37.38
C ILE A 436 -1.88 -19.94 38.31
N MET A 437 -1.17 -18.92 38.77
CA MET A 437 -0.08 -19.05 39.74
C MET A 437 -0.58 -19.65 41.06
N CYS A 438 -1.70 -19.15 41.59
CA CYS A 438 -2.30 -19.67 42.81
C CYS A 438 -2.79 -21.12 42.65
N GLU A 439 -3.43 -21.45 41.53
CA GLU A 439 -3.87 -22.81 41.21
C GLU A 439 -2.67 -23.76 41.09
N SER A 440 -1.58 -23.33 40.44
CA SER A 440 -0.34 -24.10 40.32
C SER A 440 0.33 -24.35 41.68
N TRP A 441 0.29 -23.36 42.56
CA TRP A 441 0.79 -23.47 43.93
C TRP A 441 -0.02 -24.47 44.76
N LEU A 442 -1.35 -24.38 44.73
CA LEU A 442 -2.23 -25.35 45.38
C LEU A 442 -2.00 -26.76 44.81
N HIS A 443 -1.92 -26.89 43.48
CA HIS A 443 -1.66 -28.16 42.81
C HIS A 443 -0.33 -28.78 43.27
N HIS A 444 0.74 -27.98 43.35
CA HIS A 444 2.02 -28.46 43.87
C HIS A 444 1.91 -28.98 45.30
N ILE A 445 1.25 -28.24 46.20
CA ILE A 445 1.02 -28.65 47.60
C ILE A 445 0.31 -30.01 47.67
N TYR A 446 -0.74 -30.20 46.86
CA TYR A 446 -1.51 -31.44 46.81
C TYR A 446 -0.67 -32.61 46.26
N VAL A 447 0.04 -32.41 45.16
CA VAL A 447 0.86 -33.46 44.52
C VAL A 447 2.05 -33.85 45.40
N ALA A 448 2.74 -32.89 46.00
CA ALA A 448 3.86 -33.12 46.92
C ALA A 448 3.40 -33.61 48.32
N LYS A 449 2.09 -33.72 48.55
CA LYS A 449 1.46 -34.16 49.82
C LYS A 449 2.05 -33.43 51.03
N VAL A 450 2.19 -32.11 50.90
CA VAL A 450 2.84 -31.29 51.93
C VAL A 450 2.02 -31.32 53.20
N LYS A 451 2.66 -31.64 54.34
CA LYS A 451 1.99 -31.64 55.65
C LYS A 451 2.46 -30.46 56.49
N PHE A 452 1.52 -29.59 56.85
CA PHE A 452 1.74 -28.44 57.72
C PHE A 452 1.55 -28.83 59.20
N THR A 453 2.39 -28.29 60.08
CA THR A 453 2.21 -28.32 61.55
C THR A 453 1.39 -27.13 62.05
N TYR A 454 0.78 -27.23 63.24
CA TYR A 454 0.01 -26.14 63.87
C TYR A 454 0.83 -24.84 64.06
N VAL A 455 2.17 -24.95 64.20
CA VAL A 455 3.09 -23.81 64.32
C VAL A 455 3.53 -23.26 62.95
N SER A 456 3.42 -24.06 61.88
CA SER A 456 3.67 -23.64 60.49
C SER A 456 2.54 -22.80 59.87
N ASN A 457 1.79 -22.07 60.71
CA ASN A 457 0.95 -20.93 60.30
C ASN A 457 1.74 -19.86 59.51
N LEU A 458 3.05 -20.03 59.29
CA LEU A 458 3.86 -19.31 58.30
C LEU A 458 3.18 -19.22 56.93
N PHE A 459 2.57 -20.31 56.44
CA PHE A 459 1.84 -20.30 55.17
C PHE A 459 0.70 -19.27 55.16
N LEU A 460 -0.06 -19.18 56.26
CA LEU A 460 -1.10 -18.17 56.44
C LEU A 460 -0.54 -16.75 56.67
N THR A 461 0.72 -16.60 57.11
CA THR A 461 1.40 -15.30 57.17
C THR A 461 1.99 -14.84 55.83
N ASP A 462 2.18 -15.76 54.88
CA ASP A 462 2.65 -15.45 53.53
C ASP A 462 1.51 -14.85 52.66
N PHE A 463 0.25 -15.22 52.89
CA PHE A 463 -0.93 -14.65 52.18
C PHE A 463 -1.18 -13.15 52.44
N PRO A 464 -1.08 -12.61 53.67
CA PRO A 464 -1.17 -11.17 53.92
C PRO A 464 -0.05 -10.35 53.26
N LYS A 465 1.15 -10.94 53.11
CA LYS A 465 2.26 -10.27 52.41
C LYS A 465 2.08 -10.29 50.91
N MET A 466 1.61 -11.40 50.36
CA MET A 466 1.03 -11.47 49.03
C MET A 466 0.02 -10.34 48.85
N ARG A 467 -1.01 -10.26 49.70
CA ARG A 467 -2.02 -9.18 49.66
C ARG A 467 -1.41 -7.78 49.73
N ARG A 468 -0.42 -7.52 50.60
CA ARG A 468 0.28 -6.21 50.67
C ARG A 468 1.11 -5.90 49.44
N SER A 469 1.85 -6.87 48.89
CA SER A 469 2.54 -6.72 47.62
C SER A 469 1.53 -6.42 46.52
N PHE A 470 0.41 -7.17 46.45
CA PHE A 470 -0.69 -6.92 45.52
C PHE A 470 -1.35 -5.54 45.70
N SER A 471 -1.51 -5.05 46.93
CA SER A 471 -2.03 -3.70 47.22
C SER A 471 -1.06 -2.59 46.82
N ASN A 472 0.26 -2.83 46.89
CA ASN A 472 1.26 -1.91 46.36
C ASN A 472 1.28 -1.86 44.81
N TYR A 473 0.69 -2.87 44.15
CA TYR A 473 0.58 -2.99 42.69
C TYR A 473 -0.86 -2.77 42.17
N TYR A 474 -1.73 -2.07 42.91
CA TYR A 474 -3.10 -1.66 42.51
C TYR A 474 -4.14 -2.79 42.29
N PHE A 475 -3.96 -3.98 42.86
CA PHE A 475 -5.05 -4.98 42.86
C PHE A 475 -6.01 -4.75 44.03
N ILE A 476 -7.21 -4.25 43.72
CA ILE A 476 -8.36 -4.31 44.62
C ILE A 476 -8.96 -5.70 44.45
N PHE A 477 -8.82 -6.54 45.48
CA PHE A 477 -9.55 -7.80 45.61
C PHE A 477 -11.00 -7.57 46.00
#